data_AF-R8BSI6-F1
#
_entry.id   AF-R8BSI6-F1
#
_cell.length_a   1.000
_cell.length_b   1.000
_cell.length_c   1.000
_cell.angle_alpha   90.00
_cell.angle_beta   90.00
_cell.angle_gamma   90.00
#
_symmetry.space_group_name_H-M   'P 1'
#
loop_
_entity.id
_entity.type
_entity.pdbx_description
1 polymer ?
#
loop_
_entity_poly.entity_id
_entity_poly.type
_entity_poly.pdbx_seq_one_letter_code
_entity_poly.pdbx_strand_id
1 'polypeptide(L)'
;MQQALDGDDSVQRTLALRKDPRASQFPMGDYPWLMQELSSALEMDISPPVGETPPLPHNGKGLNVLTPARYPSKRLTEAQQAEVSNALQQTYNTAIAGLTEGKFVAKAVFRSLLGEWSLERDLNSRLPSHPSGHFSGTAKFLLRKGTKDGRENFKGDLGQEYLYIEDGDFKASNGMTFRATRRYIWRYDDATDTLSVWFTKPEDQKMADYLFHQVEFVVPPPGEAGDDSQGWEANAGHLCIEDFYNVKYNFAFNAVNLKEWSIGYTVSGPKKDYTIHGVYERASRS
;
A
#
# COMPACT_ATOMS: atom_id res chain seq x y z
N MET A 1 -41.23 -0.89 11.04
CA MET A 1 -40.62 -2.07 10.37
C MET A 1 -41.46 -2.60 9.21
N GLN A 2 -42.70 -3.07 9.40
CA GLN A 2 -43.49 -3.68 8.30
C GLN A 2 -43.69 -2.74 7.10
N GLN A 3 -44.11 -1.48 7.34
CA GLN A 3 -44.22 -0.47 6.27
C GLN A 3 -42.90 -0.16 5.55
N ALA A 4 -41.75 -0.27 6.23
CA ALA A 4 -40.44 -0.02 5.62
C ALA A 4 -40.04 -1.19 4.70
N LEU A 5 -40.38 -2.43 5.08
CA LEU A 5 -40.19 -3.60 4.24
C LEU A 5 -41.10 -3.57 2.99
N ASP A 6 -42.33 -3.10 3.15
CA ASP A 6 -43.30 -3.02 2.05
C ASP A 6 -42.91 -1.96 0.99
N GLY A 7 -42.09 -0.98 1.35
CA GLY A 7 -41.57 0.08 0.48
C GLY A 7 -40.11 -0.08 0.05
N ASP A 8 -39.45 -1.17 0.43
CA ASP A 8 -38.02 -1.36 0.17
C ASP A 8 -37.73 -1.59 -1.33
N ASP A 9 -37.00 -0.66 -1.95
CA ASP A 9 -36.51 -0.75 -3.33
C ASP A 9 -35.00 -1.00 -3.43
N SER A 10 -34.33 -1.32 -2.31
CA SER A 10 -32.88 -1.48 -2.18
C SER A 10 -32.26 -2.38 -3.24
N VAL A 11 -32.92 -3.49 -3.53
CA VAL A 11 -32.52 -4.47 -4.55
C VAL A 11 -32.56 -3.85 -5.94
N GLN A 12 -33.64 -3.15 -6.29
CA GLN A 12 -33.80 -2.53 -7.61
C GLN A 12 -32.79 -1.41 -7.82
N ARG A 13 -32.58 -0.56 -6.80
CA ARG A 13 -31.60 0.51 -6.82
C ARG A 13 -30.17 -0.01 -6.94
N THR A 14 -29.83 -1.07 -6.20
CA THR A 14 -28.51 -1.74 -6.31
C THR A 14 -28.30 -2.33 -7.70
N LEU A 15 -29.32 -2.93 -8.30
CA LEU A 15 -29.25 -3.45 -9.68
C LEU A 15 -29.09 -2.33 -10.71
N ALA A 16 -29.73 -1.17 -10.52
CA ALA A 16 -29.59 -0.02 -11.40
C ALA A 16 -28.16 0.54 -11.40
N LEU A 17 -27.50 0.59 -10.24
CA LEU A 17 -26.12 1.07 -10.09
C LEU A 17 -25.07 0.20 -10.79
N ARG A 18 -25.36 -1.07 -11.10
CA ARG A 18 -24.42 -1.95 -11.82
C ARG A 18 -24.08 -1.48 -13.24
N LYS A 19 -24.97 -0.69 -13.84
CA LYS A 19 -24.79 -0.12 -15.19
C LYS A 19 -24.36 1.35 -15.14
N ASP A 20 -24.14 1.91 -13.95
CA ASP A 20 -23.71 3.30 -13.78
C ASP A 20 -22.22 3.41 -14.14
N PRO A 21 -21.83 4.33 -15.06
CA PRO A 21 -20.42 4.54 -15.42
C PRO A 21 -19.58 5.06 -14.25
N ARG A 22 -20.21 5.59 -13.19
CA ARG A 22 -19.55 5.85 -11.91
C ARG A 22 -19.42 4.52 -11.18
N ALA A 23 -18.31 3.83 -11.41
CA ALA A 23 -18.01 2.56 -10.75
C ALA A 23 -18.08 2.74 -9.22
N SER A 24 -19.10 2.17 -8.58
CA SER A 24 -19.11 2.01 -7.12
C SER A 24 -17.86 1.23 -6.73
N GLN A 25 -16.93 1.89 -6.02
CA GLN A 25 -15.72 1.25 -5.48
C GLN A 25 -16.02 0.15 -4.47
N PHE A 26 -17.29 -0.06 -4.09
CA PHE A 26 -17.70 -1.10 -3.16
C PHE A 26 -18.72 -2.07 -3.80
N PRO A 27 -18.53 -3.39 -3.65
CA PRO A 27 -19.56 -4.38 -3.96
C PRO A 27 -20.73 -4.38 -2.96
N MET A 28 -20.66 -3.52 -1.94
CA MET A 28 -21.80 -3.18 -1.08
C MET A 28 -22.60 -2.10 -1.84
N GLY A 29 -23.88 -2.32 -2.12
CA GLY A 29 -24.78 -1.26 -2.63
C GLY A 29 -24.73 0.00 -1.76
N ASP A 30 -25.30 1.11 -2.25
CA ASP A 30 -25.32 2.45 -1.61
C ASP A 30 -25.35 2.42 -0.07
N TYR A 31 -24.19 2.28 0.56
CA TYR A 31 -24.05 1.97 1.99
C TYR A 31 -24.63 3.11 2.85
N PRO A 32 -24.37 4.39 2.53
CA PRO A 32 -25.02 5.49 3.23
C PRO A 32 -26.55 5.42 3.19
N TRP A 33 -27.12 5.10 2.03
CA TRP A 33 -28.57 4.95 1.91
C TRP A 33 -29.08 3.75 2.74
N LEU A 34 -28.44 2.58 2.65
CA LEU A 34 -28.82 1.40 3.45
C LEU A 34 -28.79 1.70 4.96
N MET A 35 -27.77 2.41 5.44
CA MET A 35 -27.68 2.80 6.84
C MET A 35 -28.82 3.74 7.24
N GLN A 36 -29.21 4.69 6.38
CA GLN A 36 -30.31 5.62 6.62
C GLN A 36 -31.68 4.93 6.61
N GLU A 37 -31.92 3.99 5.69
CA GLU A 37 -33.17 3.22 5.65
C GLU A 37 -33.32 2.33 6.90
N LEU A 38 -32.26 1.60 7.25
CA LEU A 38 -32.25 0.75 8.44
C LEU A 38 -32.42 1.58 9.72
N SER A 39 -31.70 2.71 9.84
CA SER A 39 -31.83 3.57 11.01
C SER A 39 -33.24 4.15 11.12
N SER A 40 -33.84 4.59 10.01
CA SER A 40 -35.21 5.11 9.98
C SER A 40 -36.22 4.04 10.37
N ALA A 41 -36.09 2.83 9.84
CA ALA A 41 -36.97 1.70 10.15
C ALA A 41 -36.90 1.25 11.62
N LEU A 42 -35.74 1.45 12.26
CA LEU A 42 -35.46 1.14 13.66
C LEU A 42 -35.60 2.35 14.59
N GLU A 43 -35.98 3.51 14.05
CA GLU A 43 -36.09 4.78 14.77
C GLU A 43 -34.80 5.17 15.52
N MET A 44 -33.65 4.98 14.88
CA MET A 44 -32.33 5.31 15.41
C MET A 44 -31.83 6.63 14.82
N ASP A 45 -31.43 7.55 15.69
CA ASP A 45 -30.89 8.84 15.28
C ASP A 45 -29.39 8.76 15.05
N ILE A 46 -28.90 9.48 14.04
CA ILE A 46 -27.47 9.57 13.77
C ILE A 46 -26.80 10.50 14.79
N SER A 47 -25.74 10.02 15.43
CA SER A 47 -24.87 10.83 16.30
C SER A 47 -23.91 11.69 15.47
N PRO A 48 -23.50 12.87 15.97
CA PRO A 48 -22.44 13.65 15.35
C PRO A 48 -21.12 12.86 15.31
N PRO A 49 -20.21 13.17 14.36
CA PRO A 49 -18.88 12.57 14.37
C PRO A 49 -18.13 12.93 15.66
N VAL A 50 -17.23 12.05 16.07
CA VAL A 50 -16.30 12.34 17.18
C VAL A 50 -15.12 13.11 16.61
N GLY A 51 -14.89 14.32 17.13
CA GLY A 51 -13.76 15.18 16.74
C GLY A 51 -13.86 15.75 15.32
N GLU A 52 -12.82 16.49 14.93
CA GLU A 52 -12.65 17.06 13.59
C GLU A 52 -11.42 16.45 12.92
N THR A 53 -11.56 16.07 11.66
CA THR A 53 -10.43 15.60 10.84
C THR A 53 -9.88 16.74 9.98
N PRO A 54 -8.61 16.66 9.56
CA PRO A 54 -8.02 17.65 8.65
C PRO A 54 -8.86 17.82 7.37
N PRO A 55 -8.87 19.03 6.78
CA PRO A 55 -9.61 19.29 5.55
C PRO A 55 -9.03 18.47 4.39
N LEU A 56 -9.91 17.83 3.63
CA LEU A 56 -9.52 17.03 2.47
C LEU A 56 -9.16 17.95 1.28
N PRO A 57 -8.14 17.61 0.48
CA PRO A 57 -7.65 18.48 -0.60
C PRO A 57 -8.72 18.87 -1.64
N HIS A 58 -9.65 17.97 -1.93
CA HIS A 58 -10.63 18.14 -3.01
C HIS A 58 -11.81 19.05 -2.66
N ASN A 59 -12.12 19.27 -1.38
CA ASN A 59 -13.30 20.04 -0.96
C ASN A 59 -13.11 20.91 0.29
N GLY A 60 -11.94 20.87 0.93
CA GLY A 60 -11.64 21.64 2.14
C GLY A 60 -12.44 21.24 3.38
N LYS A 61 -13.15 20.11 3.36
CA LYS A 61 -13.96 19.62 4.48
C LYS A 61 -13.30 18.41 5.14
N GLY A 62 -13.54 18.23 6.44
CA GLY A 62 -13.13 17.01 7.13
C GLY A 62 -13.86 15.77 6.61
N LEU A 63 -13.24 14.62 6.82
CA LEU A 63 -13.84 13.31 6.59
C LEU A 63 -14.94 13.03 7.63
N ASN A 64 -16.16 12.81 7.14
CA ASN A 64 -17.32 12.43 7.95
C ASN A 64 -17.63 10.94 7.76
N VAL A 65 -16.92 10.08 8.48
CA VAL A 65 -17.03 8.62 8.31
C VAL A 65 -18.39 8.14 8.83
N LEU A 66 -19.07 7.34 8.01
CA LEU A 66 -20.31 6.69 8.40
C LEU A 66 -20.02 5.25 8.87
N THR A 67 -20.38 4.94 10.10
CA THR A 67 -20.26 3.59 10.67
C THR A 67 -21.52 3.24 11.45
N PRO A 68 -21.81 1.95 11.71
CA PRO A 68 -23.00 1.56 12.49
C PRO A 68 -23.00 2.14 13.91
N ALA A 69 -21.83 2.37 14.51
CA ALA A 69 -21.72 2.98 15.83
C ALA A 69 -22.28 4.41 15.90
N ARG A 70 -22.44 5.10 14.75
CA ARG A 70 -23.11 6.39 14.68
C ARG A 70 -24.63 6.32 14.82
N TYR A 71 -25.19 5.13 14.83
CA TYR A 71 -26.61 4.89 15.04
C TYR A 71 -26.74 4.04 16.31
N PRO A 72 -26.65 4.64 17.51
CA PRO A 72 -26.88 3.91 18.74
C PRO A 72 -28.37 3.55 18.89
N SER A 73 -28.64 2.41 19.54
CA SER A 73 -30.01 2.09 19.98
C SER A 73 -30.49 3.12 21.02
N LYS A 74 -31.79 3.41 21.05
CA LYS A 74 -32.40 4.26 22.08
C LYS A 74 -32.35 3.66 23.49
N ARG A 75 -32.06 2.36 23.61
CA ARG A 75 -32.06 1.61 24.89
C ARG A 75 -30.74 0.89 25.11
N LEU A 76 -29.65 1.63 25.17
CA LEU A 76 -28.33 1.07 25.49
C LEU A 76 -28.18 0.87 27.00
N THR A 77 -27.54 -0.24 27.38
CA THR A 77 -26.95 -0.36 28.72
C THR A 77 -25.67 0.47 28.81
N GLU A 78 -25.18 0.74 30.02
CA GLU A 78 -23.91 1.46 30.22
C GLU A 78 -22.74 0.80 29.49
N ALA A 79 -22.67 -0.54 29.53
CA ALA A 79 -21.65 -1.30 28.82
C ALA A 79 -21.75 -1.11 27.30
N GLN A 80 -22.96 -1.13 26.73
CA GLN A 80 -23.15 -0.92 25.29
C GLN A 80 -22.84 0.54 24.88
N GLN A 81 -23.17 1.50 25.74
CA GLN A 81 -22.81 2.90 25.53
C GLN A 81 -21.27 3.09 25.49
N ALA A 82 -20.54 2.40 26.37
CA ALA A 82 -19.09 2.39 26.35
C ALA A 82 -18.53 1.80 25.05
N GLU A 83 -19.08 0.67 24.58
CA GLU A 83 -18.66 0.04 23.32
C GLU A 83 -18.91 0.95 22.09
N VAL A 84 -20.06 1.61 22.02
CA VAL A 84 -20.34 2.61 20.97
C VAL A 84 -19.30 3.73 21.00
N SER A 85 -19.00 4.24 22.19
CA SER A 85 -18.04 5.34 22.37
C SER A 85 -16.63 4.92 21.95
N ASN A 86 -16.21 3.70 22.31
CA ASN A 86 -14.94 3.10 21.90
C ASN A 86 -14.86 2.94 20.37
N ALA A 87 -15.91 2.43 19.73
CA ALA A 87 -15.95 2.24 18.28
C ALA A 87 -15.88 3.55 17.50
N LEU A 88 -16.56 4.60 17.97
CA LEU A 88 -16.49 5.94 17.38
C LEU A 88 -15.09 6.54 17.53
N GLN A 89 -14.50 6.44 18.72
CA GLN A 89 -13.14 6.92 18.98
C GLN A 89 -12.10 6.17 18.14
N GLN A 90 -12.23 4.84 18.00
CA GLN A 90 -11.35 4.03 17.16
C GLN A 90 -11.44 4.45 15.68
N THR A 91 -12.66 4.74 15.20
CA THR A 91 -12.88 5.23 13.83
C THR A 91 -12.18 6.57 13.62
N TYR A 92 -12.38 7.52 14.55
CA TYR A 92 -11.73 8.82 14.50
C TYR A 92 -10.19 8.70 14.52
N ASN A 93 -9.63 7.96 15.48
CA ASN A 93 -8.19 7.76 15.59
C ASN A 93 -7.59 7.11 14.32
N THR A 94 -8.32 6.16 13.73
CA THR A 94 -7.89 5.52 12.47
C THR A 94 -7.92 6.49 11.30
N ALA A 95 -8.95 7.34 11.20
CA ALA A 95 -9.05 8.36 10.18
C ALA A 95 -7.94 9.40 10.30
N ILE A 96 -7.67 9.89 11.52
CA ILE A 96 -6.56 10.83 11.79
C ILE A 96 -5.23 10.19 11.38
N ALA A 97 -4.91 9.00 11.88
CA ALA A 97 -3.65 8.33 11.54
C ALA A 97 -3.49 8.10 10.01
N GLY A 98 -4.58 7.80 9.30
CA GLY A 98 -4.56 7.68 7.84
C GLY A 98 -4.31 9.01 7.12
N LEU A 99 -4.85 10.11 7.65
CA LEU A 99 -4.75 11.45 7.05
C LEU A 99 -3.47 12.19 7.42
N THR A 100 -2.84 11.88 8.56
CA THR A 100 -1.72 12.66 9.11
C THR A 100 -0.47 11.85 9.40
N GLU A 101 -0.55 10.53 9.49
CA GLU A 101 0.58 9.68 9.92
C GLU A 101 0.96 8.61 8.87
N GLY A 102 0.33 8.62 7.69
CA GLY A 102 0.62 7.65 6.62
C GLY A 102 0.12 6.23 6.92
N LYS A 103 -0.80 6.05 7.88
CA LYS A 103 -1.38 4.74 8.16
C LYS A 103 -2.07 4.18 6.91
N PHE A 104 -1.83 2.90 6.65
CA PHE A 104 -2.23 2.11 5.48
C PHE A 104 -1.51 2.42 4.17
N VAL A 105 -0.51 3.29 4.14
CA VAL A 105 0.29 3.53 2.92
C VAL A 105 1.06 2.27 2.54
N ALA A 106 1.70 1.60 3.49
CA ALA A 106 2.40 0.34 3.25
C ALA A 106 1.45 -0.74 2.71
N LYS A 107 0.25 -0.87 3.30
CA LYS A 107 -0.80 -1.77 2.81
C LYS A 107 -1.24 -1.44 1.39
N ALA A 108 -1.46 -0.15 1.08
CA ALA A 108 -1.89 0.32 -0.23
C ALA A 108 -0.84 0.02 -1.30
N VAL A 109 0.44 0.29 -1.01
CA VAL A 109 1.57 -0.06 -1.87
C VAL A 109 1.63 -1.56 -2.07
N PHE A 110 1.67 -2.36 -1.00
CA PHE A 110 1.75 -3.82 -1.09
C PHE A 110 0.62 -4.40 -1.94
N ARG A 111 -0.64 -4.00 -1.70
CA ARG A 111 -1.78 -4.45 -2.52
C ARG A 111 -1.56 -4.11 -3.99
N SER A 112 -1.06 -2.90 -4.27
CA SER A 112 -0.94 -2.44 -5.64
C SER A 112 0.29 -2.97 -6.37
N LEU A 113 1.33 -3.47 -5.69
CA LEU A 113 2.48 -4.08 -6.36
C LEU A 113 2.13 -5.35 -7.17
N LEU A 114 1.04 -6.04 -6.82
CA LEU A 114 0.61 -7.27 -7.49
C LEU A 114 0.62 -7.17 -9.02
N GLY A 115 1.13 -8.22 -9.66
CA GLY A 115 1.12 -8.38 -11.11
C GLY A 115 2.48 -8.09 -11.74
N GLU A 116 2.43 -7.66 -13.01
CA GLU A 116 3.60 -7.47 -13.87
C GLU A 116 3.84 -6.00 -14.16
N TRP A 117 5.12 -5.64 -14.27
CA TRP A 117 5.63 -4.30 -14.48
C TRP A 117 6.69 -4.34 -15.58
N SER A 118 6.70 -3.31 -16.44
CA SER A 118 7.89 -2.97 -17.23
C SER A 118 8.94 -2.42 -16.29
N LEU A 119 10.20 -2.80 -16.46
CA LEU A 119 11.31 -2.36 -15.63
C LEU A 119 12.44 -1.83 -16.50
N GLU A 120 12.74 -0.55 -16.33
CA GLU A 120 13.92 0.09 -16.91
C GLU A 120 14.84 0.55 -15.79
N ARG A 121 16.13 0.26 -15.88
CA ARG A 121 17.08 0.54 -14.80
C ARG A 121 18.47 0.92 -15.29
N ASP A 122 18.91 2.10 -14.89
CA ASP A 122 20.26 2.58 -15.12
C ASP A 122 21.18 2.22 -13.96
N LEU A 123 22.40 1.79 -14.28
CA LEU A 123 23.48 1.57 -13.35
C LEU A 123 24.67 2.43 -13.74
N ASN A 124 25.05 3.35 -12.86
CA ASN A 124 26.22 4.21 -13.02
C ASN A 124 27.26 3.84 -11.97
N SER A 125 28.35 3.19 -12.38
CA SER A 125 29.47 2.91 -11.50
C SER A 125 30.53 4.02 -11.59
N ARG A 126 31.12 4.36 -10.45
CA ARG A 126 32.27 5.27 -10.33
C ARG A 126 33.60 4.52 -10.32
N LEU A 127 33.56 3.18 -10.29
CA LEU A 127 34.75 2.33 -10.31
C LEU A 127 35.03 1.82 -11.74
N PRO A 128 36.26 1.97 -12.27
CA PRO A 128 36.61 1.49 -13.61
C PRO A 128 36.45 -0.02 -13.83
N SER A 129 36.48 -0.79 -12.73
CA SER A 129 36.34 -2.26 -12.75
C SER A 129 34.91 -2.75 -12.95
N HIS A 130 33.91 -1.88 -12.79
CA HIS A 130 32.49 -2.23 -12.89
C HIS A 130 31.86 -1.41 -14.01
N PRO A 131 31.39 -2.03 -15.10
CA PRO A 131 30.80 -1.27 -16.19
C PRO A 131 29.46 -0.67 -15.77
N SER A 132 29.28 0.62 -16.03
CA SER A 132 27.94 1.22 -16.11
C SER A 132 27.14 0.56 -17.22
N GLY A 133 25.82 0.66 -17.16
CA GLY A 133 24.95 0.09 -18.19
C GLY A 133 23.48 0.27 -17.87
N HIS A 134 22.66 -0.36 -18.70
CA HIS A 134 21.21 -0.22 -18.67
C HIS A 134 20.55 -1.59 -18.73
N PHE A 135 19.61 -1.83 -17.82
CA PHE A 135 18.76 -3.01 -17.78
C PHE A 135 17.37 -2.67 -18.30
N SER A 136 16.85 -3.49 -19.20
CA SER A 136 15.47 -3.43 -19.67
C SER A 136 14.84 -4.82 -19.56
N GLY A 137 13.63 -4.89 -18.99
CA GLY A 137 12.96 -6.15 -18.77
C GLY A 137 11.62 -6.03 -18.05
N THR A 138 11.25 -7.09 -17.33
CA THR A 138 10.01 -7.15 -16.56
C THR A 138 10.28 -7.45 -15.09
N ALA A 139 9.35 -7.00 -14.24
CA ALA A 139 9.30 -7.39 -12.84
C ALA A 139 7.91 -7.92 -12.48
N LYS A 140 7.86 -9.03 -11.73
CA LYS A 140 6.62 -9.71 -11.36
C LYS A 140 6.52 -9.86 -9.86
N PHE A 141 5.39 -9.46 -9.28
CA PHE A 141 5.02 -9.71 -7.90
C PHE A 141 4.00 -10.84 -7.84
N LEU A 142 4.44 -12.03 -7.44
CA LEU A 142 3.62 -13.24 -7.40
C LEU A 142 3.14 -13.50 -5.97
N LEU A 143 1.83 -13.36 -5.74
CA LEU A 143 1.24 -13.50 -4.42
C LEU A 143 1.36 -14.93 -3.90
N ARG A 144 1.74 -15.08 -2.64
CA ARG A 144 1.79 -16.36 -1.94
C ARG A 144 1.52 -16.20 -0.44
N LYS A 145 1.29 -17.34 0.23
CA LYS A 145 1.16 -17.39 1.69
C LYS A 145 2.48 -16.98 2.34
N GLY A 146 2.41 -16.23 3.44
CA GLY A 146 3.57 -15.87 4.24
C GLY A 146 4.29 -17.10 4.79
N THR A 147 5.62 -17.02 4.88
CA THR A 147 6.45 -18.10 5.40
C THR A 147 7.23 -17.69 6.65
N LYS A 148 7.77 -18.68 7.37
CA LYS A 148 8.67 -18.47 8.51
C LYS A 148 10.13 -18.25 8.09
N ASP A 149 10.46 -18.39 6.80
CA ASP A 149 11.84 -18.35 6.33
C ASP A 149 12.49 -17.00 6.65
N GLY A 150 13.69 -17.03 7.22
CA GLY A 150 14.42 -15.86 7.69
C GLY A 150 13.86 -15.17 8.94
N ARG A 151 12.73 -15.63 9.49
CA ARG A 151 12.09 -15.05 10.67
C ARG A 151 12.30 -15.95 11.89
N GLU A 152 13.45 -15.81 12.55
CA GLU A 152 13.69 -16.52 13.81
C GLU A 152 12.69 -16.07 14.88
N ASN A 153 12.11 -17.03 15.61
CA ASN A 153 11.21 -16.80 16.75
C ASN A 153 9.97 -15.92 16.49
N PHE A 154 9.55 -15.74 15.23
CA PHE A 154 8.37 -14.94 14.90
C PHE A 154 7.07 -15.60 15.39
N LYS A 155 6.34 -14.87 16.24
CA LYS A 155 5.07 -15.28 16.85
C LYS A 155 3.95 -14.31 16.46
N GLY A 156 3.68 -14.21 15.16
CA GLY A 156 2.60 -13.40 14.61
C GLY A 156 1.90 -14.11 13.45
N ASP A 157 0.93 -13.43 12.86
CA ASP A 157 0.38 -13.87 11.57
C ASP A 157 1.48 -13.79 10.51
N LEU A 158 1.67 -14.86 9.75
CA LEU A 158 2.64 -14.89 8.67
C LEU A 158 2.21 -13.97 7.52
N GLY A 159 0.92 -13.66 7.44
CA GLY A 159 0.35 -12.74 6.48
C GLY A 159 0.52 -13.22 5.05
N GLN A 160 0.68 -12.26 4.14
CA GLN A 160 0.89 -12.49 2.72
C GLN A 160 2.25 -11.93 2.30
N GLU A 161 2.83 -12.53 1.29
CA GLU A 161 4.08 -12.07 0.70
C GLU A 161 4.08 -12.22 -0.81
N TYR A 162 4.95 -11.49 -1.49
CA TYR A 162 5.23 -11.68 -2.90
C TYR A 162 6.58 -12.36 -3.09
N LEU A 163 6.62 -13.35 -3.98
CA LEU A 163 7.85 -13.65 -4.69
C LEU A 163 8.02 -12.63 -5.80
N TYR A 164 9.01 -11.77 -5.65
CA TYR A 164 9.41 -10.80 -6.65
C TYR A 164 10.44 -11.43 -7.60
N ILE A 165 10.25 -11.26 -8.91
CA ILE A 165 11.15 -11.77 -9.95
C ILE A 165 11.39 -10.69 -11.01
N GLU A 166 12.65 -10.37 -11.25
CA GLU A 166 13.12 -9.61 -12.40
C GLU A 166 13.63 -10.56 -13.47
N ASP A 167 13.36 -10.25 -14.73
CA ASP A 167 13.94 -10.94 -15.89
C ASP A 167 14.07 -9.97 -17.05
N GLY A 168 15.27 -9.87 -17.62
CA GLY A 168 15.58 -8.94 -18.71
C GLY A 168 17.05 -8.98 -19.11
N ASP A 169 17.47 -8.00 -19.90
CA ASP A 169 18.83 -7.90 -20.41
C ASP A 169 19.53 -6.67 -19.86
N PHE A 170 20.77 -6.85 -19.38
CA PHE A 170 21.67 -5.77 -19.03
C PHE A 170 22.63 -5.51 -20.19
N LYS A 171 22.64 -4.27 -20.68
CA LYS A 171 23.56 -3.76 -21.70
C LYS A 171 24.62 -2.91 -21.01
N ALA A 172 25.83 -3.44 -20.92
CA ALA A 172 26.98 -2.73 -20.41
C ALA A 172 27.47 -1.68 -21.41
N SER A 173 28.00 -0.58 -20.90
CA SER A 173 28.59 0.53 -21.66
C SER A 173 29.76 0.12 -22.57
N ASN A 174 30.41 -1.00 -22.28
CA ASN A 174 31.44 -1.59 -23.12
C ASN A 174 30.90 -2.47 -24.28
N GLY A 175 29.58 -2.48 -24.49
CA GLY A 175 28.91 -3.21 -25.57
C GLY A 175 28.53 -4.65 -25.24
N MET A 176 28.94 -5.18 -24.08
CA MET A 176 28.50 -6.52 -23.66
C MET A 176 27.02 -6.49 -23.27
N THR A 177 26.28 -7.52 -23.66
CA THR A 177 24.89 -7.73 -23.25
C THR A 177 24.77 -9.11 -22.61
N PHE A 178 24.10 -9.20 -21.46
CA PHE A 178 23.82 -10.47 -20.81
C PHE A 178 22.44 -10.43 -20.16
N ARG A 179 21.79 -11.60 -20.14
CA ARG A 179 20.53 -11.76 -19.40
C ARG A 179 20.78 -11.68 -17.91
N ALA A 180 19.96 -10.91 -17.21
CA ALA A 180 20.01 -10.78 -15.76
C ALA A 180 18.64 -11.11 -15.15
N THR A 181 18.67 -11.85 -14.05
CA THR A 181 17.50 -12.19 -13.25
C THR A 181 17.80 -11.91 -11.78
N ARG A 182 16.80 -11.48 -11.04
CA ARG A 182 16.92 -11.21 -9.60
C ARG A 182 15.63 -11.56 -8.89
N ARG A 183 15.73 -11.98 -7.62
CA ARG A 183 14.57 -12.36 -6.81
C ARG A 183 14.68 -11.81 -5.40
N TYR A 184 13.53 -11.44 -4.85
CA TYR A 184 13.37 -10.97 -3.47
C TYR A 184 12.03 -11.47 -2.92
N ILE A 185 11.90 -11.49 -1.60
CA ILE A 185 10.61 -11.70 -0.95
C ILE A 185 10.14 -10.36 -0.36
N TRP A 186 8.96 -9.90 -0.78
CA TRP A 186 8.33 -8.69 -0.25
C TRP A 186 7.23 -9.09 0.73
N ARG A 187 7.27 -8.57 1.96
CA ARG A 187 6.40 -8.98 3.06
C ARG A 187 5.72 -7.77 3.67
N TYR A 188 4.43 -7.87 3.87
CA TYR A 188 3.62 -6.88 4.59
C TYR A 188 3.13 -7.46 5.93
N ASP A 189 3.32 -6.71 7.00
CA ASP A 189 2.81 -7.01 8.34
C ASP A 189 1.63 -6.09 8.66
N ASP A 190 0.45 -6.67 8.85
CA ASP A 190 -0.80 -5.92 9.08
C ASP A 190 -0.89 -5.33 10.50
N ALA A 191 -0.20 -5.92 11.47
CA ALA A 191 -0.23 -5.44 12.85
C ALA A 191 0.59 -4.15 13.01
N THR A 192 1.70 -4.05 12.27
CA THR A 192 2.64 -2.92 12.32
C THR A 192 2.57 -2.02 11.09
N ASP A 193 1.74 -2.34 10.10
CA ASP A 193 1.64 -1.64 8.80
C ASP A 193 3.01 -1.41 8.15
N THR A 194 3.85 -2.46 8.18
CA THR A 194 5.25 -2.39 7.74
C THR A 194 5.47 -3.22 6.48
N LEU A 195 6.20 -2.65 5.51
CA LEU A 195 6.63 -3.32 4.30
C LEU A 195 8.13 -3.64 4.39
N SER A 196 8.52 -4.87 4.07
CA SER A 196 9.91 -5.32 4.15
C SER A 196 10.33 -6.13 2.93
N VAL A 197 11.60 -6.01 2.56
CA VAL A 197 12.23 -6.74 1.46
C VAL A 197 13.28 -7.67 2.03
N TRP A 198 13.32 -8.90 1.53
CA TRP A 198 14.18 -9.96 2.04
C TRP A 198 14.98 -10.57 0.90
N PHE A 199 16.24 -10.88 1.18
CA PHE A 199 17.04 -11.70 0.28
C PHE A 199 16.44 -13.10 0.16
N THR A 200 16.66 -13.75 -0.98
CA THR A 200 16.32 -15.15 -1.18
C THR A 200 17.52 -16.05 -0.99
N LYS A 201 17.32 -17.28 -0.53
CA LYS A 201 18.40 -18.25 -0.36
C LYS A 201 19.07 -18.58 -1.70
N PRO A 202 20.41 -18.70 -1.77
CA PRO A 202 21.12 -19.06 -3.00
C PRO A 202 20.66 -20.41 -3.59
N GLU A 203 20.43 -21.40 -2.74
CA GLU A 203 20.04 -22.77 -3.09
C GLU A 203 18.56 -22.91 -3.44
N ASP A 204 17.69 -22.04 -2.91
CA ASP A 204 16.28 -21.97 -3.26
C ASP A 204 15.81 -20.51 -3.27
N GLN A 205 15.82 -19.91 -4.45
CA GLN A 205 15.43 -18.51 -4.63
C GLN A 205 13.92 -18.26 -4.47
N LYS A 206 13.16 -19.25 -3.99
CA LYS A 206 11.79 -19.06 -3.52
C LYS A 206 11.73 -18.89 -2.00
N MET A 207 12.77 -19.23 -1.24
CA MET A 207 12.78 -19.11 0.21
C MET A 207 13.42 -17.79 0.62
N ALA A 208 12.88 -17.09 1.62
CA ALA A 208 13.56 -15.95 2.21
C ALA A 208 14.79 -16.41 3.02
N ASP A 209 15.86 -15.63 2.98
CA ASP A 209 17.09 -15.88 3.72
C ASP A 209 17.15 -14.97 4.95
N TYR A 210 17.50 -13.70 4.77
CA TYR A 210 17.50 -12.69 5.83
C TYR A 210 16.96 -11.35 5.33
N LEU A 211 16.63 -10.46 6.28
CA LEU A 211 16.08 -9.15 5.99
C LEU A 211 17.08 -8.33 5.17
N PHE A 212 16.63 -7.79 4.04
CA PHE A 212 17.41 -6.82 3.29
C PHE A 212 17.22 -5.44 3.91
N HIS A 213 15.98 -4.95 3.92
CA HIS A 213 15.61 -3.70 4.58
C HIS A 213 14.09 -3.59 4.78
N GLN A 214 13.69 -2.67 5.65
CA GLN A 214 12.32 -2.21 5.78
C GLN A 214 12.10 -0.95 4.94
N VAL A 215 10.91 -0.78 4.39
CA VAL A 215 10.52 0.41 3.61
C VAL A 215 9.86 1.40 4.56
N GLU A 216 10.52 2.52 4.80
CA GLU A 216 10.08 3.57 5.73
C GLU A 216 9.46 4.73 4.96
N PHE A 217 8.13 4.83 4.99
CA PHE A 217 7.39 5.88 4.29
C PHE A 217 7.63 7.25 4.92
N VAL A 218 7.90 8.24 4.08
CA VAL A 218 8.04 9.64 4.49
C VAL A 218 6.66 10.26 4.51
N VAL A 219 6.23 10.72 5.69
CA VAL A 219 4.97 11.43 5.87
C VAL A 219 5.18 12.91 5.56
N PRO A 220 4.49 13.49 4.58
CA PRO A 220 4.61 14.91 4.28
C PRO A 220 4.17 15.78 5.47
N PRO A 221 4.80 16.94 5.69
CA PRO A 221 4.32 17.89 6.68
C PRO A 221 2.86 18.32 6.41
N PRO A 222 2.08 18.66 7.45
CA PRO A 222 0.72 19.17 7.27
C PRO A 222 0.71 20.42 6.37
N GLY A 223 -0.12 20.41 5.33
CA GLY A 223 -0.22 21.51 4.37
C GLY A 223 0.74 21.44 3.18
N GLU A 224 1.68 20.48 3.21
CA GLU A 224 2.59 20.14 2.10
C GLU A 224 2.24 18.77 1.52
N ALA A 225 0.96 18.38 1.56
CA ALA A 225 0.50 17.24 0.79
C ALA A 225 0.80 17.54 -0.69
N GLY A 226 1.80 16.85 -1.24
CA GLY A 226 2.24 17.05 -2.61
C GLY A 226 1.09 16.89 -3.59
N ASP A 227 1.24 17.49 -4.76
CA ASP A 227 0.37 17.18 -5.91
C ASP A 227 0.27 15.65 -6.07
N ASP A 228 -0.90 15.14 -6.46
CA ASP A 228 -1.13 13.71 -6.75
C ASP A 228 -0.08 13.15 -7.74
N SER A 229 0.62 14.03 -8.46
CA SER A 229 1.74 13.72 -9.33
C SER A 229 3.03 13.28 -8.63
N GLN A 230 3.28 13.70 -7.38
CA GLN A 230 4.58 13.54 -6.71
C GLN A 230 4.80 12.17 -6.06
N GLY A 231 3.73 11.39 -5.83
CA GLY A 231 3.82 10.04 -5.26
C GLY A 231 4.26 10.01 -3.78
N TRP A 232 4.24 8.83 -3.19
CA TRP A 232 4.70 8.60 -1.82
C TRP A 232 6.18 8.26 -1.78
N GLU A 233 6.97 9.08 -1.09
CA GLU A 233 8.38 8.80 -0.86
C GLU A 233 8.56 7.78 0.27
N ALA A 234 9.57 6.93 0.14
CA ALA A 234 10.04 6.10 1.23
C ALA A 234 11.56 5.93 1.18
N ASN A 235 12.17 5.72 2.35
CA ASN A 235 13.58 5.45 2.46
C ASN A 235 13.80 4.04 2.98
N ALA A 236 14.98 3.50 2.73
CA ALA A 236 15.49 2.36 3.45
C ALA A 236 17.02 2.44 3.51
N GLY A 237 17.61 1.83 4.53
CA GLY A 237 19.05 1.73 4.61
C GLY A 237 19.49 0.52 5.40
N HIS A 238 20.62 -0.06 5.02
CA HIS A 238 21.32 -1.02 5.85
C HIS A 238 22.81 -0.99 5.50
N LEU A 239 23.62 -1.35 6.49
CA LEU A 239 25.05 -1.54 6.30
C LEU A 239 25.28 -2.99 5.86
N CYS A 240 25.89 -3.19 4.70
CA CYS A 240 26.31 -4.51 4.24
C CYS A 240 27.84 -4.59 4.35
N ILE A 241 28.32 -5.19 5.45
CA ILE A 241 29.75 -5.33 5.76
C ILE A 241 30.44 -3.95 5.87
N GLU A 242 30.99 -3.45 4.77
CA GLU A 242 31.69 -2.16 4.66
C GLU A 242 30.99 -1.16 3.72
N ASP A 243 29.93 -1.58 3.03
CA ASP A 243 29.21 -0.76 2.05
C ASP A 243 27.88 -0.26 2.66
N PHE A 244 27.66 1.06 2.66
CA PHE A 244 26.37 1.63 3.08
C PHE A 244 25.41 1.68 1.89
N TYR A 245 24.24 1.07 2.03
CA TYR A 245 23.18 1.14 1.05
C TYR A 245 22.16 2.19 1.50
N ASN A 246 22.05 3.27 0.73
CA ASN A 246 20.97 4.24 0.86
C ASN A 246 19.95 3.99 -0.26
N VAL A 247 18.72 3.61 0.11
CA VAL A 247 17.65 3.28 -0.81
C VAL A 247 16.58 4.36 -0.72
N LYS A 248 16.13 4.84 -1.88
CA LYS A 248 15.00 5.76 -2.00
C LYS A 248 13.94 5.14 -2.89
N TYR A 249 12.69 5.32 -2.52
CA TYR A 249 11.53 4.89 -3.26
C TYR A 249 10.64 6.08 -3.58
N ASN A 250 9.95 6.00 -4.72
CA ASN A 250 8.79 6.83 -4.98
C ASN A 250 7.65 5.96 -5.51
N PHE A 251 6.46 6.08 -4.92
CA PHE A 251 5.28 5.28 -5.24
C PHE A 251 4.16 6.18 -5.76
N ALA A 252 4.03 6.28 -7.08
CA ALA A 252 3.07 7.17 -7.72
C ALA A 252 1.73 6.46 -7.94
N PHE A 253 0.68 6.97 -7.29
CA PHE A 253 -0.68 6.44 -7.42
C PHE A 253 -1.46 7.16 -8.52
N ASN A 254 -2.42 6.44 -9.09
CA ASN A 254 -3.57 6.98 -9.79
C ASN A 254 -4.82 6.43 -9.07
N ALA A 255 -5.50 7.30 -8.33
CA ALA A 255 -6.52 6.92 -7.36
C ALA A 255 -5.99 5.84 -6.39
N VAL A 256 -6.58 4.65 -6.36
CA VAL A 256 -6.27 3.60 -5.38
C VAL A 256 -5.18 2.62 -5.84
N ASN A 257 -4.62 2.81 -7.04
CA ASN A 257 -3.65 1.89 -7.64
C ASN A 257 -2.36 2.61 -8.04
N LEU A 258 -1.22 1.96 -7.87
CA LEU A 258 0.06 2.39 -8.43
C LEU A 258 0.02 2.36 -9.94
N LYS A 259 0.36 3.50 -10.54
CA LYS A 259 0.60 3.65 -11.99
C LYS A 259 2.07 3.40 -12.32
N GLU A 260 2.94 3.85 -11.42
CA GLU A 260 4.39 3.85 -11.57
C GLU A 260 5.03 3.83 -10.17
N TRP A 261 6.20 3.23 -10.05
CA TRP A 261 7.06 3.43 -8.88
C TRP A 261 8.52 3.35 -9.27
N SER A 262 9.40 3.94 -8.48
CA SER A 262 10.84 3.91 -8.70
C SER A 262 11.61 3.51 -7.44
N ILE A 263 12.83 3.04 -7.67
CA ILE A 263 13.78 2.70 -6.62
C ILE A 263 15.18 3.17 -7.02
N GLY A 264 15.79 3.97 -6.16
CA GLY A 264 17.15 4.46 -6.27
C GLY A 264 18.04 3.82 -5.22
N TYR A 265 19.23 3.37 -5.61
CA TYR A 265 20.28 2.97 -4.68
C TYR A 265 21.46 3.91 -4.84
N THR A 266 21.98 4.43 -3.73
CA THR A 266 23.32 5.00 -3.67
C THR A 266 24.16 4.13 -2.76
N VAL A 267 25.22 3.55 -3.32
CA VAL A 267 26.13 2.66 -2.60
C VAL A 267 27.50 3.28 -2.60
N SER A 268 28.08 3.39 -1.41
CA SER A 268 29.41 3.95 -1.21
C SER A 268 30.16 3.11 -0.20
N GLY A 269 31.33 2.62 -0.61
CA GLY A 269 32.24 1.81 0.19
C GLY A 269 33.54 1.52 -0.56
N PRO A 270 34.53 0.87 0.08
CA PRO A 270 35.88 0.69 -0.48
C PRO A 270 35.90 -0.13 -1.77
N LYS A 271 34.92 -1.01 -1.96
CA LYS A 271 34.84 -1.97 -3.09
C LYS A 271 33.67 -1.69 -4.04
N LYS A 272 32.75 -0.81 -3.65
CA LYS A 272 31.55 -0.49 -4.43
C LYS A 272 31.26 1.00 -4.35
N ASP A 273 31.19 1.62 -5.51
CA ASP A 273 30.79 3.01 -5.62
C ASP A 273 29.92 3.16 -6.86
N TYR A 274 28.59 3.18 -6.66
CA TYR A 274 27.64 3.23 -7.76
C TYR A 274 26.28 3.80 -7.35
N THR A 275 25.54 4.23 -8.36
CA THR A 275 24.12 4.56 -8.24
C THR A 275 23.31 3.71 -9.19
N ILE A 276 22.17 3.22 -8.71
CA ILE A 276 21.17 2.54 -9.53
C ILE A 276 19.89 3.35 -9.45
N HIS A 277 19.18 3.49 -10.58
CA HIS A 277 17.83 4.03 -10.61
C HIS A 277 16.97 3.13 -11.48
N GLY A 278 15.94 2.52 -10.89
CA GLY A 278 14.97 1.68 -11.59
C GLY A 278 13.58 2.31 -11.57
N VAL A 279 12.91 2.31 -12.71
CA VAL A 279 11.53 2.77 -12.90
C VAL A 279 10.67 1.58 -13.30
N TYR A 280 9.50 1.47 -12.67
CA TYR A 280 8.54 0.41 -12.88
C TYR A 280 7.23 1.02 -13.33
N GLU A 281 6.79 0.64 -14.52
CA GLU A 281 5.53 1.10 -15.08
C GLU A 281 4.58 -0.07 -15.32
N ARG A 282 3.28 0.17 -15.19
CA ARG A 282 2.30 -0.84 -15.60
C ARG A 282 2.49 -1.12 -17.09
N ALA A 283 2.66 -2.39 -17.45
CA ALA A 283 2.68 -2.78 -18.85
C ALA A 283 1.39 -2.28 -19.52
N SER A 284 1.54 -1.42 -20.53
CA SER A 284 0.41 -0.96 -21.34
C SER A 284 -0.30 -2.19 -21.90
N ARG A 285 -1.60 -2.34 -21.60
CA ARG A 285 -2.42 -3.36 -22.25
C ARG A 285 -2.44 -3.03 -23.75
N SER A 286 -1.77 -3.85 -24.55
CA SER A 286 -1.93 -3.86 -26.01
C SER A 286 -3.27 -4.45 -26.42
#